data_AF-A0A558HBG1-F1
#
_entry.id   AF-A0A558HBG1-F1
#
_cell.length_a   1.000
_cell.length_b   1.000
_cell.length_c   1.000
_cell.angle_alpha   90.00
_cell.angle_beta   90.00
_cell.angle_gamma   90.00
#
_symmetry.space_group_name_H-M   'P 1'
#
loop_
_entity.id
_entity.type
_entity.pdbx_description
1 polymer ?
#
loop_
_entity_poly.entity_id
_entity_poly.type
_entity_poly.pdbx_seq_one_letter_code
_entity_poly.pdbx_strand_id
1 'polypeptide(L)'
;MAKRLDLRLVPVVLVTWSVALAGGFISAAWSAALAVALIVMGAAFLVLGRRRGPSGVRARTIFATLALACVLGAAVAVHCGITAGMRESGPLAPAIEDRDGVVIHLLITGSPASAPTPGHSGENRWMVAARLIDFTSRASVVRGSADIIVTGGSGWEDVRAGQSVRTTGTLKPVREGQSEAALLSASSDPVVTGSGFDVRQTSADVRKRFVSAADWLPSDPAGLLPGMVTGDTSSLPESLETAMRTTGMTHLTAVSGANCSLILGGFVLLARCFRLVRPAAGVFAACGLLSFVMMVGPDPSVLRAAVMGAVGLAAVTGGRRGRSLTFLCLATAILLLLDPGMAANVGFVLSVLATLGIVLLATRIASWIPAWVPRWLAAGIAVPLSAQLLCGPVIVALQPQFTPYALIANVVAGPFVAPVTILGTIAVPLAAASSWLAAAPVAVAGACAAAVAGVARLFAGLPGSALPWAEGPVGIVAMVLSSLVTLLAVWMALHPAGVVRYVMALHGSVVGLLERGAWRRHGRLEPCKETSGRNQLWLLPKTPGPRASRRTPSAGGTRHRPPSS
;
A
#
# COMPACT_ATOMS: atom_id res chain seq x y z
N MET A 1 -1.78 -27.75 3.62
CA MET A 1 -0.30 -27.69 3.75
C MET A 1 0.13 -26.23 3.76
N ALA A 2 0.45 -25.66 4.92
CA ALA A 2 0.83 -24.24 5.02
C ALA A 2 2.15 -23.99 4.27
N LYS A 3 2.07 -23.37 3.10
CA LYS A 3 3.22 -23.03 2.27
C LYS A 3 4.09 -22.05 3.06
N ARG A 4 5.35 -22.41 3.35
CA ARG A 4 6.28 -21.58 4.13
C ARG A 4 6.43 -20.22 3.41
N LEU A 5 6.14 -19.13 4.12
CA LEU A 5 6.40 -17.77 3.65
C LEU A 5 7.91 -17.57 3.50
N ASP A 6 8.33 -17.13 2.31
CA ASP A 6 9.73 -16.84 2.03
C ASP A 6 10.03 -15.37 2.38
N LEU A 7 10.57 -15.15 3.58
CA LEU A 7 10.85 -13.83 4.15
C LEU A 7 12.23 -13.27 3.74
N ARG A 8 12.97 -13.97 2.88
CA ARG A 8 14.37 -13.63 2.55
C ARG A 8 14.56 -12.26 1.91
N LEU A 9 13.59 -11.76 1.15
CA LEU A 9 13.66 -10.44 0.51
C LEU A 9 13.03 -9.31 1.34
N VAL A 10 12.46 -9.60 2.51
CA VAL A 10 11.90 -8.56 3.39
C VAL A 10 12.97 -7.54 3.83
N PRO A 11 14.19 -7.96 4.25
CA PRO A 11 15.25 -7.00 4.58
C PRO A 11 15.64 -6.09 3.41
N VAL A 12 15.61 -6.61 2.17
CA VAL A 12 15.90 -5.82 0.97
C VAL A 12 14.96 -4.64 0.86
N VAL A 13 13.66 -4.91 0.94
CA VAL A 13 12.63 -3.86 0.83
C VAL A 13 12.73 -2.86 1.96
N LEU A 14 12.88 -3.34 3.21
CA LEU A 14 12.97 -2.46 4.37
C LEU A 14 14.17 -1.51 4.23
N VAL A 15 15.35 -2.02 3.86
CA VAL A 15 16.54 -1.19 3.65
C VAL A 15 16.34 -0.22 2.49
N THR A 16 15.91 -0.68 1.31
CA THR A 16 15.70 0.22 0.15
C THR A 16 14.66 1.29 0.44
N TRP A 17 13.59 0.97 1.17
CA TRP A 17 12.53 1.92 1.52
C TRP A 17 13.00 2.92 2.56
N SER A 18 13.64 2.47 3.64
CA SER A 18 14.19 3.37 4.66
C SER A 18 15.23 4.33 4.06
N VAL A 19 16.10 3.83 3.17
CA VAL A 19 17.07 4.68 2.46
C VAL A 19 16.37 5.66 1.52
N ALA A 20 15.37 5.23 0.76
CA ALA A 20 14.63 6.12 -0.13
C ALA A 20 13.89 7.23 0.64
N LEU A 21 13.26 6.89 1.77
CA LEU A 21 12.62 7.86 2.66
C LEU A 21 13.64 8.83 3.25
N ALA A 22 14.75 8.32 3.80
CA ALA A 22 15.80 9.17 4.38
C ALA A 22 16.42 10.09 3.32
N GLY A 23 16.61 9.58 2.10
CA GLY A 23 17.12 10.30 0.94
C GLY A 23 16.36 11.57 0.60
N GLY A 24 15.07 11.65 0.93
CA GLY A 24 14.26 12.86 0.77
C GLY A 24 14.58 13.99 1.77
N PHE A 25 15.30 13.69 2.85
CA PHE A 25 15.59 14.63 3.96
C PHE A 25 17.08 14.87 4.20
N ILE A 26 17.97 14.11 3.56
CA ILE A 26 19.42 14.21 3.76
C ILE A 26 20.10 14.87 2.56
N SER A 27 21.21 15.57 2.80
CA SER A 27 21.99 16.21 1.75
C SER A 27 22.71 15.22 0.84
N ALA A 28 23.25 15.71 -0.28
CA ALA A 28 24.05 14.91 -1.20
C ALA A 28 25.25 14.22 -0.50
N ALA A 29 25.92 14.95 0.40
CA ALA A 29 27.06 14.43 1.15
C ALA A 29 26.68 13.29 2.10
N TRP A 30 25.57 13.44 2.83
CA TRP A 30 25.07 12.40 3.73
C TRP A 30 24.55 11.18 2.96
N SER A 31 23.93 11.39 1.80
CA SER A 31 23.54 10.30 0.89
C SER A 31 24.74 9.49 0.40
N ALA A 32 25.84 10.17 0.03
CA ALA A 32 27.07 9.50 -0.37
C ALA A 32 27.72 8.72 0.79
N ALA A 33 27.77 9.30 1.99
CA ALA A 33 28.28 8.63 3.18
C ALA A 33 27.46 7.37 3.53
N LEU A 34 26.13 7.45 3.43
CA LEU A 34 25.23 6.32 3.63
C LEU A 34 25.46 5.22 2.58
N ALA A 35 25.64 5.58 1.31
CA ALA A 35 25.95 4.62 0.25
C ALA A 35 27.25 3.85 0.54
N VAL A 36 28.32 4.55 0.93
CA VAL A 36 29.60 3.92 1.30
C VAL A 36 29.43 3.00 2.51
N ALA A 37 28.74 3.45 3.56
CA ALA A 37 28.49 2.64 4.75
C ALA A 37 27.74 1.34 4.42
N LEU A 38 26.73 1.42 3.54
CA LEU A 38 25.98 0.25 3.08
C LEU A 38 26.85 -0.68 2.22
N ILE A 39 27.71 -0.17 1.34
CA ILE A 39 28.64 -1.00 0.55
C ILE A 39 29.60 -1.77 1.48
N VAL A 40 30.18 -1.09 2.47
CA VAL A 40 31.09 -1.71 3.46
C VAL A 40 30.34 -2.78 4.27
N MET A 41 29.13 -2.48 4.74
CA MET A 41 28.30 -3.43 5.48
C MET A 41 27.92 -4.65 4.60
N GLY A 42 27.60 -4.43 3.33
CA GLY A 42 27.30 -5.49 2.37
C GLY A 42 28.51 -6.40 2.11
N ALA A 43 29.70 -5.83 1.95
CA ALA A 43 30.95 -6.58 1.82
C ALA A 43 31.24 -7.41 3.08
N ALA A 44 31.04 -6.84 4.28
CA ALA A 44 31.18 -7.55 5.53
C ALA A 44 30.23 -8.75 5.61
N PHE A 45 28.95 -8.59 5.25
CA PHE A 45 28.00 -9.70 5.20
C PHE A 45 28.41 -10.81 4.22
N LEU A 46 28.96 -10.46 3.03
CA LEU A 46 29.48 -11.46 2.10
C LEU A 46 30.67 -12.24 2.69
N VAL A 47 31.59 -11.55 3.37
CA VAL A 47 32.73 -12.19 4.05
C VAL A 47 32.26 -13.11 5.17
N LEU A 48 31.36 -12.65 6.03
CA LEU A 48 30.77 -13.46 7.10
C LEU A 48 30.01 -14.66 6.54
N GLY A 49 29.31 -14.50 5.42
CA GLY A 49 28.61 -15.57 4.73
C GLY A 49 29.55 -16.62 4.13
N ARG A 50 30.70 -16.21 3.57
CA ARG A 50 31.74 -17.11 3.04
C ARG A 50 32.48 -17.88 4.14
N ARG A 51 32.63 -17.29 5.33
CA ARG A 51 33.25 -17.93 6.50
C ARG A 51 32.37 -19.02 7.14
N ARG A 52 31.08 -19.12 6.77
CA ARG A 52 30.20 -20.21 7.24
C ARG A 52 30.46 -21.48 6.44
N GLY A 53 30.77 -22.57 7.14
CA GLY A 53 31.02 -23.89 6.54
C GLY A 53 29.81 -24.47 5.79
N PRO A 54 30.00 -25.59 5.06
CA PRO A 54 29.00 -26.18 4.15
C PRO A 54 27.69 -26.61 4.84
N SER A 55 27.70 -26.89 6.15
CA SER A 55 26.50 -27.17 6.96
C SER A 55 25.63 -25.93 7.23
N GLY A 56 26.13 -24.72 6.96
CA GLY A 56 25.50 -23.43 7.22
C GLY A 56 24.70 -22.83 6.07
N VAL A 57 24.13 -23.63 5.15
CA VAL A 57 23.44 -23.14 3.93
C VAL A 57 22.40 -22.05 4.24
N ARG A 58 21.61 -22.20 5.33
CA ARG A 58 20.63 -21.18 5.75
C ARG A 58 21.30 -19.86 6.16
N ALA A 59 22.35 -19.93 6.98
CA ALA A 59 23.09 -18.75 7.40
C ALA A 59 23.72 -18.03 6.19
N ARG A 60 24.33 -18.79 5.26
CA ARG A 60 24.88 -18.23 4.01
C ARG A 60 23.82 -17.52 3.18
N THR A 61 22.60 -18.08 3.07
CA THR A 61 21.52 -17.41 2.35
C THR A 61 21.03 -16.14 3.04
N ILE A 62 21.01 -16.09 4.37
CA ILE A 62 20.64 -14.88 5.13
C ILE A 62 21.68 -13.78 4.91
N PHE A 63 22.96 -14.11 5.04
CA PHE A 63 24.05 -13.16 4.78
C PHE A 63 24.06 -12.66 3.33
N ALA A 64 23.80 -13.53 2.36
CA ALA A 64 23.67 -13.12 0.96
C ALA A 64 22.48 -12.17 0.73
N THR A 65 21.34 -12.40 1.40
CA THR A 65 20.17 -11.50 1.28
C THR A 65 20.38 -10.17 1.99
N LEU A 66 21.11 -10.15 3.11
CA LEU A 66 21.50 -8.91 3.80
C LEU A 66 22.51 -8.12 2.96
N ALA A 67 23.48 -8.80 2.34
CA ALA A 67 24.40 -8.16 1.41
C ALA A 67 23.66 -7.57 0.20
N LEU A 68 22.69 -8.29 -0.37
CA LEU A 68 21.84 -7.78 -1.44
C LEU A 68 21.03 -6.57 -1.00
N ALA A 69 20.49 -6.57 0.23
CA ALA A 69 19.77 -5.44 0.80
C ALA A 69 20.66 -4.20 0.90
N CYS A 70 21.90 -4.38 1.36
CA CYS A 70 22.89 -3.32 1.42
C CYS A 70 23.27 -2.77 0.03
N VAL A 71 23.50 -3.63 -0.96
CA VAL A 71 23.86 -3.22 -2.33
C VAL A 71 22.72 -2.42 -2.97
N LEU A 72 21.49 -2.92 -2.89
CA LEU A 72 20.33 -2.21 -3.45
C LEU A 72 20.03 -0.92 -2.66
N GLY A 73 20.18 -0.93 -1.34
CA GLY A 73 20.12 0.27 -0.52
C GLY A 73 21.17 1.31 -0.91
N ALA A 74 22.41 0.89 -1.17
CA ALA A 74 23.47 1.79 -1.64
C ALA A 74 23.14 2.39 -3.02
N ALA A 75 22.57 1.60 -3.94
CA ALA A 75 22.12 2.11 -5.24
C ALA A 75 21.03 3.19 -5.10
N VAL A 76 20.06 2.98 -4.19
CA VAL A 76 19.04 3.98 -3.85
C VAL A 76 19.68 5.22 -3.22
N ALA A 77 20.62 5.05 -2.27
CA ALA A 77 21.33 6.17 -1.65
C ALA A 77 22.11 7.01 -2.67
N VAL A 78 22.77 6.37 -3.65
CA VAL A 78 23.43 7.06 -4.76
C VAL A 78 22.43 7.83 -5.60
N HIS A 79 21.28 7.22 -5.95
CA HIS A 79 20.23 7.91 -6.69
C HIS A 79 19.72 9.14 -5.93
N CYS A 80 19.44 9.02 -4.64
CA CYS A 80 19.05 10.13 -3.76
C CYS A 80 20.15 11.20 -3.69
N GLY A 81 21.41 10.81 -3.63
CA GLY A 81 22.54 11.75 -3.63
C GLY A 81 22.66 12.53 -4.95
N ILE A 82 22.38 11.89 -6.09
CA ILE A 82 22.34 12.56 -7.40
C ILE A 82 21.18 13.56 -7.43
N THR A 83 19.98 13.16 -7.01
CA THR A 83 18.82 14.08 -6.99
C THR A 83 19.00 15.22 -6.00
N ALA A 84 19.56 14.97 -4.81
CA ALA A 84 19.91 16.00 -3.84
C ALA A 84 20.98 16.95 -4.40
N GLY A 85 22.04 16.42 -5.04
CA GLY A 85 23.09 17.23 -5.66
C GLY A 85 22.57 18.11 -6.79
N MET A 86 21.60 17.62 -7.59
CA MET A 86 20.92 18.42 -8.59
C MET A 86 20.07 19.55 -7.99
N ARG A 87 19.59 19.43 -6.74
CA ARG A 87 18.87 20.52 -6.06
C ARG A 87 19.81 21.54 -5.43
N GLU A 88 20.85 21.04 -4.76
CA GLU A 88 21.81 21.86 -4.02
C GLU A 88 22.76 22.63 -4.94
N SER A 89 23.21 22.01 -6.04
CA SER A 89 24.24 22.55 -6.93
C SER A 89 23.83 22.56 -8.39
N GLY A 90 22.55 22.31 -8.69
CA GLY A 90 22.06 22.27 -10.05
C GLY A 90 21.93 23.65 -10.71
N PRO A 91 21.72 23.67 -12.03
CA PRO A 91 21.65 24.90 -12.82
C PRO A 91 20.54 25.85 -12.36
N LEU A 92 19.48 25.33 -11.71
CA LEU A 92 18.35 26.12 -11.21
C LEU A 92 18.56 26.69 -9.80
N ALA A 93 19.51 26.18 -9.01
CA ALA A 93 19.73 26.58 -7.62
C ALA A 93 19.92 28.11 -7.43
N PRO A 94 20.81 28.80 -8.19
CA PRO A 94 20.98 30.23 -8.02
C PRO A 94 19.74 31.05 -8.42
N ALA A 95 18.97 30.59 -9.42
CA ALA A 95 17.75 31.26 -9.84
C ALA A 95 16.59 31.11 -8.84
N ILE A 96 16.59 30.03 -8.04
CA ILE A 96 15.62 29.80 -6.96
C ILE A 96 15.94 30.69 -5.75
N GLU A 97 17.22 30.81 -5.39
CA GLU A 97 17.68 31.58 -4.24
C GLU A 97 17.42 33.08 -4.42
N ASP A 98 17.71 33.61 -5.62
CA ASP A 98 17.51 35.02 -5.96
C ASP A 98 16.03 35.40 -6.21
N ARG A 99 15.12 34.42 -6.34
CA ARG A 99 13.70 34.60 -6.72
C ARG A 99 13.49 35.43 -7.98
N ASP A 100 14.42 35.35 -8.93
CA ASP A 100 14.38 36.11 -10.17
C ASP A 100 13.22 35.68 -11.08
N GLY A 101 12.68 36.64 -11.84
CA GLY A 101 11.80 36.36 -12.96
C GLY A 101 12.59 35.72 -14.09
N VAL A 102 12.25 34.48 -14.45
CA VAL A 102 12.94 33.71 -15.50
C VAL A 102 12.04 33.48 -16.70
N VAL A 103 12.65 33.52 -17.89
CA VAL A 103 12.01 33.04 -19.12
C VAL A 103 12.42 31.59 -19.30
N ILE A 104 11.46 30.69 -19.33
CA ILE A 104 11.70 29.26 -19.25
C ILE A 104 11.10 28.55 -20.48
N HIS A 105 11.85 27.61 -21.05
CA HIS A 105 11.38 26.68 -22.08
C HIS A 105 11.24 25.28 -21.49
N LEU A 106 10.06 24.71 -21.68
CA LEU A 106 9.62 23.50 -21.01
C LEU A 106 9.10 22.49 -22.00
N LEU A 107 9.40 21.22 -21.76
CA LEU A 107 8.69 20.10 -22.34
C LEU A 107 7.60 19.65 -21.35
N ILE A 108 6.36 19.69 -21.75
CA ILE A 108 5.25 19.28 -20.89
C ILE A 108 5.24 17.75 -20.78
N THR A 109 5.29 17.23 -19.55
CA THR A 109 5.37 15.78 -19.30
C THR A 109 4.10 15.21 -18.68
N GLY A 110 3.32 16.01 -17.95
CA GLY A 110 2.06 15.63 -17.32
C GLY A 110 0.84 16.34 -17.93
N SER A 111 -0.35 15.84 -17.61
CA SER A 111 -1.61 16.51 -17.92
C SER A 111 -1.91 17.60 -16.87
N PRO A 112 -2.56 18.71 -17.25
CA PRO A 112 -2.99 19.73 -16.32
C PRO A 112 -4.00 19.18 -15.31
N ALA A 113 -3.74 19.42 -14.02
CA ALA A 113 -4.65 19.13 -12.92
C ALA A 113 -5.07 20.44 -12.24
N SER A 114 -6.36 20.56 -11.93
CA SER A 114 -6.87 21.72 -11.18
C SER A 114 -6.33 21.69 -9.75
N ALA A 115 -5.78 22.81 -9.30
CA ALA A 115 -5.21 22.95 -7.97
C ALA A 115 -6.07 23.90 -7.13
N PRO A 116 -6.80 23.41 -6.12
CA PRO A 116 -7.56 24.26 -5.23
C PRO A 116 -6.63 25.06 -4.31
N THR A 117 -6.71 26.38 -4.35
CA THR A 117 -5.97 27.27 -3.43
C THR A 117 -6.76 27.46 -2.14
N PRO A 118 -6.19 27.16 -0.95
CA PRO A 118 -6.81 27.56 0.31
C PRO A 118 -6.78 29.09 0.46
N GLY A 119 -7.95 29.72 0.56
CA GLY A 119 -8.08 31.09 1.05
C GLY A 119 -7.99 32.23 0.03
N HIS A 120 -8.09 31.99 -1.28
CA HIS A 120 -8.31 33.05 -2.27
C HIS A 120 -9.46 32.68 -3.22
N SER A 121 -10.52 33.48 -3.20
CA SER A 121 -11.61 33.43 -4.18
C SER A 121 -11.18 34.19 -5.45
N GLY A 122 -10.57 33.50 -6.41
CA GLY A 122 -10.24 34.11 -7.69
C GLY A 122 -9.24 33.29 -8.49
N GLU A 123 -9.73 32.72 -9.59
CA GLU A 123 -9.03 31.96 -10.64
C GLU A 123 -8.64 30.51 -10.34
N ASN A 124 -9.18 29.60 -11.18
CA ASN A 124 -8.73 28.22 -11.28
C ASN A 124 -7.25 28.22 -11.69
N ARG A 125 -6.38 27.79 -10.78
CA ARG A 125 -4.98 27.53 -11.10
C ARG A 125 -4.78 26.09 -11.51
N TRP A 126 -3.97 25.90 -12.54
CA TRP A 126 -3.62 24.61 -13.08
C TRP A 126 -2.19 24.25 -12.71
N MET A 127 -1.99 23.01 -12.27
CA MET A 127 -0.69 22.41 -12.01
C MET A 127 -0.33 21.46 -13.15
N VAL A 128 0.85 21.66 -13.74
CA VAL A 128 1.36 20.85 -14.85
C VAL A 128 2.78 20.41 -14.56
N ALA A 129 3.05 19.10 -14.65
CA ALA A 129 4.41 18.59 -14.60
C ALA A 129 5.11 18.85 -15.94
N ALA A 130 6.32 19.39 -15.88
CA ALA A 130 7.12 19.72 -17.05
C ALA A 130 8.60 19.45 -16.82
N ARG A 131 9.35 19.26 -17.89
CA ARG A 131 10.80 19.13 -17.88
C ARG A 131 11.44 20.37 -18.49
N LEU A 132 12.38 20.95 -17.78
CA LEU A 132 13.20 22.04 -18.27
C LEU A 132 14.02 21.61 -19.50
N ILE A 133 13.98 22.44 -20.53
CA ILE A 133 14.89 22.35 -21.68
C ILE A 133 16.02 23.38 -21.47
N ASP A 134 15.62 24.63 -21.28
CA ASP A 134 16.51 25.74 -20.95
C ASP A 134 15.75 26.85 -20.22
N PHE A 135 16.52 27.73 -19.58
CA PHE A 135 15.99 28.97 -19.05
C PHE A 135 16.96 30.11 -19.25
N THR A 136 16.41 31.32 -19.31
CA THR A 136 17.17 32.56 -19.36
C THR A 136 16.98 33.31 -18.06
N SER A 137 18.07 33.58 -17.37
CA SER A 137 18.13 34.45 -16.19
C SER A 137 19.24 35.50 -16.37
N ARG A 138 18.94 36.77 -16.07
CA ARG A 138 19.89 37.92 -16.16
C ARG A 138 20.76 37.92 -17.44
N ALA A 139 20.12 37.73 -18.61
CA ALA A 139 20.77 37.66 -19.92
C ALA A 139 21.74 36.47 -20.17
N SER A 140 21.80 35.51 -19.24
CA SER A 140 22.52 34.24 -19.44
C SER A 140 21.53 33.11 -19.73
N VAL A 141 21.80 32.31 -20.77
CA VAL A 141 21.01 31.12 -21.10
C VAL A 141 21.66 29.93 -20.43
N VAL A 142 20.97 29.34 -19.46
CA VAL A 142 21.41 28.14 -18.77
C VAL A 142 20.61 26.97 -19.32
N ARG A 143 21.31 26.04 -19.96
CA ARG A 143 20.72 24.78 -20.43
C ARG A 143 20.82 23.74 -19.33
N GLY A 144 19.72 23.05 -19.06
CA GLY A 144 19.66 22.02 -18.04
C GLY A 144 18.38 21.21 -18.16
N SER A 145 18.48 19.92 -17.85
CA SER A 145 17.31 19.03 -17.74
C SER A 145 16.97 18.88 -16.27
N ALA A 146 15.82 19.39 -15.87
CA ALA A 146 15.29 19.26 -14.52
C ALA A 146 13.77 19.13 -14.57
N ASP A 147 13.19 18.22 -13.78
CA ASP A 147 11.74 18.08 -13.69
C ASP A 147 11.20 19.16 -12.73
N ILE A 148 10.21 19.92 -13.20
CA ILE A 148 9.60 21.04 -12.47
C ILE A 148 8.07 20.93 -12.49
N ILE A 149 7.42 21.52 -11.50
CA ILE A 149 5.96 21.70 -11.51
C ILE A 149 5.68 23.14 -11.88
N VAL A 150 4.81 23.36 -12.86
CA VAL A 150 4.32 24.69 -13.21
C VAL A 150 2.95 24.91 -12.61
N THR A 151 2.76 26.02 -11.92
CA THR A 151 1.46 26.53 -11.50
C THR A 151 1.13 27.77 -12.32
N GLY A 152 0.07 27.73 -13.11
CA GLY A 152 -0.37 28.83 -13.97
C GLY A 152 -1.87 29.11 -13.89
N GLY A 153 -2.29 30.25 -14.45
CA GLY A 153 -3.70 30.67 -14.54
C GLY A 153 -4.40 30.13 -15.78
N SER A 154 -5.26 30.94 -16.40
CA SER A 154 -5.93 30.61 -17.67
C SER A 154 -4.94 30.21 -18.77
N GLY A 155 -5.35 29.32 -19.69
CA GLY A 155 -4.52 28.84 -20.81
C GLY A 155 -3.60 27.65 -20.49
N TRP A 156 -3.28 27.40 -19.21
CA TRP A 156 -2.57 26.18 -18.80
C TRP A 156 -3.42 24.89 -18.85
N GLU A 157 -4.74 25.04 -18.95
CA GLU A 157 -5.71 23.95 -19.10
C GLU A 157 -5.64 23.22 -20.45
N ASP A 158 -5.25 23.93 -21.51
CA ASP A 158 -5.22 23.40 -22.86
C ASP A 158 -3.88 22.75 -23.24
N VAL A 159 -2.89 22.88 -22.34
CA VAL A 159 -1.53 22.40 -22.56
C VAL A 159 -1.50 20.88 -22.53
N ARG A 160 -0.80 20.29 -23.51
CA ARG A 160 -0.74 18.83 -23.70
C ARG A 160 0.67 18.28 -23.47
N ALA A 161 0.76 17.08 -22.91
CA ALA A 161 2.01 16.36 -22.82
C ALA A 161 2.67 16.20 -24.20
N GLY A 162 4.00 16.38 -24.25
CA GLY A 162 4.80 16.36 -25.48
C GLY A 162 4.88 17.71 -26.22
N GLN A 163 4.16 18.74 -25.77
CA GLN A 163 4.35 20.10 -26.27
C GLN A 163 5.58 20.76 -25.63
N SER A 164 6.34 21.50 -26.42
CA SER A 164 7.31 22.45 -25.91
C SER A 164 6.64 23.81 -25.74
N VAL A 165 6.73 24.36 -24.54
CA VAL A 165 6.06 25.59 -24.12
C VAL A 165 7.10 26.56 -23.59
N ARG A 166 6.98 27.83 -23.98
CA ARG A 166 7.73 28.93 -23.41
C ARG A 166 6.81 29.75 -22.51
N THR A 167 7.28 30.06 -21.30
CA THR A 167 6.56 30.89 -20.34
C THR A 167 7.53 31.72 -19.52
N THR A 168 7.00 32.66 -18.75
CA THR A 168 7.75 33.46 -17.77
C THR A 168 7.17 33.25 -16.39
N GLY A 169 8.03 33.26 -15.37
CA GLY A 169 7.58 33.04 -14.00
C GLY A 169 8.68 33.15 -12.98
N THR A 170 8.33 32.93 -11.73
CA THR A 170 9.27 32.90 -10.61
C THR A 170 9.46 31.45 -10.15
N LEU A 171 10.71 31.03 -10.00
CA LEU A 171 11.04 29.73 -9.45
C LEU A 171 11.00 29.78 -7.93
N LYS A 172 10.35 28.78 -7.32
CA LYS A 172 10.26 28.59 -5.88
C LYS A 172 10.84 27.23 -5.52
N PRO A 173 11.42 27.11 -4.31
CA PRO A 173 11.84 25.81 -3.80
C PRO A 173 10.61 24.92 -3.60
N VAL A 174 10.79 23.63 -3.89
CA VAL A 174 9.76 22.62 -3.65
C VAL A 174 9.75 22.25 -2.17
N ARG A 175 8.59 21.83 -1.63
CA ARG A 175 8.48 21.31 -0.26
C ARG A 175 9.39 20.08 -0.08
N GLU A 176 9.97 19.94 1.12
CA GLU A 176 10.77 18.77 1.50
C GLU A 176 10.03 17.45 1.20
N GLY A 177 10.73 16.47 0.62
CA GLY A 177 10.19 15.16 0.27
C GLY A 177 9.48 15.03 -1.09
N GLN A 178 9.37 16.11 -1.89
CA GLN A 178 8.98 16.02 -3.31
C GLN A 178 10.18 15.72 -4.19
N SER A 179 9.97 15.16 -5.40
CA SER A 179 11.06 14.67 -6.29
C SER A 179 11.54 15.75 -7.27
N GLU A 180 10.68 16.72 -7.52
CA GLU A 180 10.85 17.81 -8.48
C GLU A 180 11.90 18.82 -8.00
N ALA A 181 12.60 19.43 -8.95
CA ALA A 181 13.71 20.34 -8.67
C ALA A 181 13.23 21.75 -8.28
N ALA A 182 12.10 22.20 -8.84
CA ALA A 182 11.55 23.53 -8.59
C ALA A 182 10.03 23.60 -8.86
N LEU A 183 9.37 24.57 -8.22
CA LEU A 183 8.01 24.99 -8.53
C LEU A 183 8.07 26.31 -9.31
N LEU A 184 7.61 26.33 -10.55
CA LEU A 184 7.48 27.55 -11.35
C LEU A 184 6.10 28.16 -11.17
N SER A 185 6.04 29.34 -10.56
CA SER A 185 4.83 30.16 -10.58
C SER A 185 4.81 30.94 -11.90
N ALA A 186 4.08 30.43 -12.89
CA ALA A 186 3.93 31.09 -14.19
C ALA A 186 3.16 32.41 -14.04
N SER A 187 3.73 33.46 -14.63
CA SER A 187 3.17 34.81 -14.71
C SER A 187 2.57 35.11 -16.09
N SER A 188 2.89 34.29 -17.10
CA SER A 188 2.34 34.41 -18.45
C SER A 188 1.72 33.10 -18.94
N ASP A 189 0.81 33.27 -19.90
CA ASP A 189 0.18 32.16 -20.61
C ASP A 189 1.21 31.34 -21.40
N PRO A 190 0.96 30.03 -21.57
CA PRO A 190 1.89 29.15 -22.24
C PRO A 190 1.94 29.43 -23.75
N VAL A 191 3.11 29.82 -24.26
CA VAL A 191 3.33 29.95 -25.71
C VAL A 191 3.88 28.63 -26.24
N VAL A 192 3.06 27.88 -27.00
CA VAL A 192 3.49 26.62 -27.60
C VAL A 192 4.50 26.89 -28.72
N THR A 193 5.74 26.45 -28.54
CA THR A 193 6.85 26.62 -29.49
C THR A 193 7.04 25.42 -30.42
N GLY A 194 6.44 24.28 -30.09
CA GLY A 194 6.53 23.06 -30.88
C GLY A 194 5.68 21.92 -30.31
N SER A 195 5.27 21.00 -31.18
CA SER A 195 4.58 19.77 -30.81
C SER A 195 5.39 18.58 -31.32
N GLY A 196 6.03 17.84 -30.42
CA GLY A 196 6.65 16.56 -30.77
C GLY A 196 5.56 15.50 -30.98
N PHE A 197 5.83 14.50 -31.83
CA PHE A 197 5.03 13.28 -31.88
C PHE A 197 5.22 12.53 -30.55
N ASP A 198 4.19 12.49 -29.71
CA ASP A 198 4.19 11.74 -28.46
C ASP A 198 3.07 10.69 -28.48
N VAL A 199 3.44 9.43 -28.22
CA VAL A 199 2.49 8.30 -28.06
C VAL A 199 1.42 8.63 -27.00
N ARG A 200 1.75 9.47 -26.01
CA ARG A 200 0.80 9.99 -25.01
C ARG A 200 -0.30 10.89 -25.57
N GLN A 201 -0.05 11.59 -26.68
CA GLN A 201 -1.08 12.39 -27.35
C GLN A 201 -2.09 11.49 -28.05
N THR A 202 -1.62 10.44 -28.72
CA THR A 202 -2.50 9.45 -29.36
C THR A 202 -3.40 8.77 -28.32
N SER A 203 -2.87 8.44 -27.14
CA SER A 203 -3.70 7.88 -26.07
C SER A 203 -4.71 8.90 -25.52
N ALA A 204 -4.33 10.17 -25.37
CA ALA A 204 -5.26 11.23 -24.98
C ALA A 204 -6.42 11.41 -25.97
N ASP A 205 -6.15 11.37 -27.27
CA ASP A 205 -7.19 11.48 -28.30
C ASP A 205 -8.12 10.26 -28.32
N VAL A 206 -7.57 9.06 -28.12
CA VAL A 206 -8.35 7.83 -27.98
C VAL A 206 -9.24 7.87 -26.73
N ARG A 207 -8.74 8.38 -25.60
CA ARG A 207 -9.54 8.60 -24.39
C ARG A 207 -10.68 9.58 -24.63
N LYS A 208 -10.41 10.72 -25.29
CA LYS A 208 -11.46 11.70 -25.63
C LYS A 208 -12.56 11.09 -26.49
N ARG A 209 -12.21 10.29 -27.50
CA ARG A 209 -13.20 9.56 -28.32
C ARG A 209 -14.03 8.58 -27.49
N PHE A 210 -13.41 7.91 -26.53
CA PHE A 210 -14.12 6.99 -25.63
C PHE A 210 -15.07 7.73 -24.67
N VAL A 211 -14.65 8.87 -24.10
CA VAL A 211 -15.52 9.75 -23.29
C VAL A 211 -16.72 10.18 -24.12
N SER A 212 -16.51 10.70 -25.33
CA SER A 212 -17.61 11.09 -26.22
C SER A 212 -18.53 9.93 -26.61
N ALA A 213 -18.02 8.71 -26.70
CA ALA A 213 -18.84 7.52 -26.93
C ALA A 213 -19.68 7.11 -25.72
N ALA A 214 -19.36 7.61 -24.52
CA ALA A 214 -20.08 7.38 -23.27
C ALA A 214 -21.03 8.52 -22.89
N ASP A 215 -20.98 9.69 -23.55
CA ASP A 215 -21.76 10.90 -23.19
C ASP A 215 -23.29 10.71 -23.21
N TRP A 216 -23.80 9.71 -23.93
CA TRP A 216 -25.24 9.40 -23.96
C TRP A 216 -25.73 8.66 -22.70
N LEU A 217 -24.82 8.17 -21.85
CA LEU A 217 -25.16 7.54 -20.58
C LEU A 217 -25.64 8.58 -19.56
N PRO A 218 -26.36 8.18 -18.50
CA PRO A 218 -26.67 9.06 -17.38
C PRO A 218 -25.39 9.65 -16.74
N SER A 219 -25.52 10.78 -16.04
CA SER A 219 -24.38 11.56 -15.51
C SER A 219 -23.38 10.74 -14.69
N ASP A 220 -23.87 9.83 -13.84
CA ASP A 220 -23.04 8.99 -12.97
C ASP A 220 -22.18 7.99 -13.76
N PRO A 221 -22.75 7.08 -14.58
CA PRO A 221 -21.97 6.17 -15.41
C PRO A 221 -21.15 6.89 -16.49
N ALA A 222 -21.61 8.01 -17.03
CA ALA A 222 -20.86 8.80 -18.02
C ALA A 222 -19.54 9.33 -17.45
N GLY A 223 -19.51 9.74 -16.17
CA GLY A 223 -18.28 10.14 -15.48
C GLY A 223 -17.47 8.97 -14.92
N LEU A 224 -18.14 7.94 -14.40
CA LEU A 224 -17.47 6.82 -13.72
C LEU A 224 -16.82 5.82 -14.70
N LEU A 225 -17.44 5.55 -15.85
CA LEU A 225 -16.93 4.57 -16.81
C LEU A 225 -15.56 4.97 -17.40
N PRO A 226 -15.35 6.21 -17.89
CA PRO A 226 -14.02 6.68 -18.29
C PRO A 226 -13.00 6.62 -17.16
N GLY A 227 -13.37 6.99 -15.93
CA GLY A 227 -12.49 6.89 -14.77
C GLY A 227 -12.02 5.46 -14.51
N MET A 228 -12.95 4.50 -14.52
CA MET A 228 -12.67 3.07 -14.30
C MET A 228 -11.79 2.43 -15.38
N VAL A 229 -11.90 2.88 -16.64
CA VAL A 229 -11.27 2.23 -17.80
C VAL A 229 -10.01 2.95 -18.22
N THR A 230 -10.09 4.28 -18.40
CA THR A 230 -9.02 5.11 -18.95
C THR A 230 -8.36 6.01 -17.92
N GLY A 231 -8.83 6.01 -16.68
CA GLY A 231 -8.27 6.82 -15.58
C GLY A 231 -8.70 8.28 -15.62
N ASP A 232 -9.62 8.63 -16.52
CA ASP A 232 -10.08 10.00 -16.70
C ASP A 232 -11.24 10.30 -15.74
N THR A 233 -10.95 11.03 -14.68
CA THR A 233 -11.95 11.41 -13.66
C THR A 233 -12.50 12.82 -13.88
N SER A 234 -12.18 13.50 -15.00
CA SER A 234 -12.58 14.90 -15.22
C SER A 234 -14.10 15.10 -15.24
N SER A 235 -14.84 14.10 -15.70
CA SER A 235 -16.29 14.14 -15.86
C SER A 235 -17.04 13.50 -14.68
N LEU A 236 -16.34 13.12 -13.60
CA LEU A 236 -16.96 12.48 -12.44
C LEU A 236 -17.72 13.53 -11.61
N PRO A 237 -19.04 13.36 -11.37
CA PRO A 237 -19.79 14.30 -10.54
C PRO A 237 -19.25 14.33 -9.11
N GLU A 238 -19.02 15.52 -8.55
CA GLU A 238 -18.50 15.70 -7.18
C GLU A 238 -19.37 15.01 -6.11
N SER A 239 -20.68 14.97 -6.32
CA SER A 239 -21.61 14.23 -5.44
C SER A 239 -21.36 12.72 -5.45
N LEU A 240 -20.99 12.15 -6.61
CA LEU A 240 -20.64 10.74 -6.73
C LEU A 240 -19.25 10.47 -6.17
N GLU A 241 -18.28 11.36 -6.41
CA GLU A 241 -16.94 11.27 -5.81
C GLU A 241 -17.03 11.25 -4.27
N THR A 242 -17.85 12.13 -3.71
CA THR A 242 -18.11 12.17 -2.26
C THR A 242 -18.77 10.87 -1.79
N ALA A 243 -19.77 10.34 -2.50
CA ALA A 243 -20.39 9.07 -2.15
C ALA A 243 -19.39 7.89 -2.20
N MET A 244 -18.52 7.84 -3.21
CA MET A 244 -17.45 6.85 -3.33
C MET A 244 -16.43 6.97 -2.20
N ARG A 245 -16.08 8.20 -1.80
CA ARG A 245 -15.20 8.47 -0.65
C ARG A 245 -15.81 8.04 0.67
N THR A 246 -17.08 8.37 0.89
CA THR A 246 -17.84 7.98 2.08
C THR A 246 -17.98 6.47 2.19
N THR A 247 -18.09 5.75 1.07
CA THR A 247 -18.24 4.29 1.04
C THR A 247 -16.93 3.51 0.87
N GLY A 248 -15.77 4.18 0.85
CA GLY A 248 -14.47 3.53 0.70
C GLY A 248 -14.24 2.88 -0.68
N MET A 249 -14.97 3.33 -1.69
CA MET A 249 -14.92 2.85 -3.08
C MET A 249 -14.13 3.77 -4.01
N THR A 250 -13.41 4.79 -3.50
CA THR A 250 -12.57 5.69 -4.30
C THR A 250 -11.52 4.96 -5.15
N HIS A 251 -11.05 3.78 -4.73
CA HIS A 251 -10.12 3.00 -5.54
C HIS A 251 -10.73 2.43 -6.84
N LEU A 252 -12.06 2.52 -6.99
CA LEU A 252 -12.79 2.17 -8.21
C LEU A 252 -13.02 3.38 -9.13
N THR A 253 -12.82 4.62 -8.69
CA THR A 253 -13.07 5.79 -9.56
C THR A 253 -11.98 6.03 -10.59
N ALA A 254 -10.79 5.45 -10.37
CA ALA A 254 -9.65 5.55 -11.28
C ALA A 254 -9.08 4.15 -11.61
N VAL A 255 -8.14 4.09 -12.54
CA VAL A 255 -7.48 2.83 -12.91
C VAL A 255 -6.61 2.32 -11.75
N SER A 256 -6.98 1.14 -11.25
CA SER A 256 -6.31 0.49 -10.12
C SER A 256 -5.52 -0.76 -10.54
N GLY A 257 -4.74 -1.30 -9.60
CA GLY A 257 -4.02 -2.55 -9.82
C GLY A 257 -4.92 -3.78 -10.02
N ALA A 258 -6.17 -3.72 -9.56
CA ALA A 258 -7.17 -4.74 -9.86
C ALA A 258 -7.51 -4.76 -11.36
N ASN A 259 -7.65 -3.58 -11.99
CA ASN A 259 -7.92 -3.47 -13.42
C ASN A 259 -6.76 -4.06 -14.24
N CYS A 260 -5.51 -3.72 -13.87
CA CYS A 260 -4.32 -4.31 -14.50
C CYS A 260 -4.28 -5.84 -14.36
N SER A 261 -4.65 -6.36 -13.17
CA SER A 261 -4.67 -7.80 -12.90
C SER A 261 -5.77 -8.52 -13.68
N LEU A 262 -6.95 -7.92 -13.83
CA LEU A 262 -8.06 -8.44 -14.63
C LEU A 262 -7.68 -8.52 -16.10
N ILE A 263 -7.08 -7.46 -16.64
CA ILE A 263 -6.65 -7.40 -18.05
C ILE A 263 -5.54 -8.41 -18.31
N LEU A 264 -4.52 -8.45 -17.45
CA LEU A 264 -3.46 -9.44 -17.54
C LEU A 264 -4.02 -10.88 -17.46
N GLY A 265 -4.95 -11.13 -16.54
CA GLY A 265 -5.64 -12.42 -16.41
C GLY A 265 -6.44 -12.79 -17.67
N GLY A 266 -7.11 -11.81 -18.28
CA GLY A 266 -7.85 -11.95 -19.54
C GLY A 266 -6.92 -12.35 -20.70
N PHE A 267 -5.80 -11.66 -20.88
CA PHE A 267 -4.81 -12.02 -21.91
C PHE A 267 -4.18 -13.39 -21.68
N VAL A 268 -3.90 -13.75 -20.42
CA VAL A 268 -3.41 -15.11 -20.08
C VAL A 268 -4.45 -16.18 -20.40
N LEU A 269 -5.73 -15.91 -20.12
CA LEU A 269 -6.82 -16.83 -20.46
C LEU A 269 -6.96 -16.98 -21.97
N LEU A 270 -6.93 -15.86 -22.70
CA LEU A 270 -7.02 -15.84 -24.16
C LEU A 270 -5.85 -16.61 -24.80
N ALA A 271 -4.63 -16.39 -24.33
CA ALA A 271 -3.46 -17.15 -24.77
C ALA A 271 -3.60 -18.65 -24.53
N ARG A 272 -4.26 -19.06 -23.43
CA ARG A 272 -4.56 -20.47 -23.17
C ARG A 272 -5.64 -21.01 -24.10
N CYS A 273 -6.67 -20.23 -24.45
CA CYS A 273 -7.68 -20.62 -25.42
C CYS A 273 -7.04 -20.88 -26.81
N PHE A 274 -6.08 -20.06 -27.21
CA PHE A 274 -5.27 -20.26 -28.42
C PHE A 274 -4.17 -21.34 -28.26
N ARG A 275 -4.10 -22.03 -27.13
CA ARG A 275 -3.13 -23.10 -26.82
C ARG A 275 -1.66 -22.69 -26.99
N LEU A 276 -1.32 -21.43 -26.73
CA LEU A 276 0.08 -20.97 -26.78
C LEU A 276 0.94 -21.70 -25.74
N VAL A 277 2.19 -21.99 -26.10
CA VAL A 277 3.19 -22.47 -25.15
C VAL A 277 3.44 -21.44 -24.04
N ARG A 278 3.79 -21.90 -22.83
CA ARG A 278 3.97 -21.04 -21.64
C ARG A 278 4.78 -19.75 -21.85
N PRO A 279 5.95 -19.76 -22.54
CA PRO A 279 6.68 -18.52 -22.78
C PRO A 279 5.96 -17.59 -23.75
N ALA A 280 5.35 -18.11 -24.82
CA ALA A 280 4.60 -17.33 -25.79
C ALA A 280 3.34 -16.70 -25.17
N ALA A 281 2.63 -17.44 -24.32
CA ALA A 281 1.51 -16.91 -23.54
C ALA A 281 1.95 -15.79 -22.58
N GLY A 282 3.16 -15.91 -22.03
CA GLY A 282 3.81 -14.86 -21.25
C GLY A 282 4.05 -13.59 -22.06
N VAL A 283 4.74 -13.71 -23.20
CA VAL A 283 5.02 -12.57 -24.07
C VAL A 283 3.73 -11.90 -24.54
N PHE A 284 2.73 -12.67 -24.97
CA PHE A 284 1.43 -12.14 -25.36
C PHE A 284 0.74 -11.35 -24.24
N ALA A 285 0.72 -11.88 -23.02
CA ALA A 285 0.13 -11.19 -21.88
C ALA A 285 0.93 -9.93 -21.47
N ALA A 286 2.25 -9.96 -21.62
CA ALA A 286 3.10 -8.80 -21.38
C ALA A 286 2.84 -7.69 -22.43
N CYS A 287 2.71 -8.06 -23.71
CA CYS A 287 2.34 -7.13 -24.77
C CYS A 287 0.94 -6.54 -24.54
N GLY A 288 -0.03 -7.34 -24.10
CA GLY A 288 -1.37 -6.87 -23.74
C GLY A 288 -1.36 -5.88 -22.57
N LEU A 289 -0.58 -6.17 -21.51
CA LEU A 289 -0.40 -5.26 -20.39
C LEU A 289 0.30 -3.96 -20.82
N LEU A 290 1.36 -4.04 -21.63
CA LEU A 290 2.04 -2.86 -22.16
C LEU A 290 1.10 -2.00 -23.00
N SER A 291 0.29 -2.63 -23.85
CA SER A 291 -0.72 -1.94 -24.67
C SER A 291 -1.75 -1.22 -23.79
N PHE A 292 -2.20 -1.86 -22.71
CA PHE A 292 -3.10 -1.21 -21.74
C PHE A 292 -2.44 -0.01 -21.04
N VAL A 293 -1.20 -0.14 -20.59
CA VAL A 293 -0.46 0.98 -19.97
C VAL A 293 -0.27 2.14 -20.93
N MET A 294 0.04 1.87 -22.20
CA MET A 294 0.15 2.90 -23.23
C MET A 294 -1.20 3.59 -23.51
N MET A 295 -2.30 2.82 -23.48
CA MET A 295 -3.66 3.32 -23.70
C MET A 295 -4.16 4.21 -22.55
N VAL A 296 -3.97 3.77 -21.30
CA VAL A 296 -4.37 4.57 -20.12
C VAL A 296 -3.44 5.76 -19.93
N GLY A 297 -2.15 5.58 -20.21
CA GLY A 297 -1.11 6.55 -19.95
C GLY A 297 -0.25 6.16 -18.74
N PRO A 298 0.96 6.74 -18.62
CA PRO A 298 1.90 6.42 -17.55
C PRO A 298 1.50 7.13 -16.24
N ASP A 299 0.39 6.71 -15.64
CA ASP A 299 0.03 7.14 -14.30
C ASP A 299 0.86 6.39 -13.24
N PRO A 300 1.28 7.05 -12.15
CA PRO A 300 2.02 6.40 -11.08
C PRO A 300 1.32 5.16 -10.52
N SER A 301 -0.02 5.16 -10.45
CA SER A 301 -0.82 3.99 -10.03
C SER A 301 -0.71 2.81 -11.01
N VAL A 302 -0.81 3.11 -12.30
CA VAL A 302 -0.78 2.13 -13.39
C VAL A 302 0.62 1.53 -13.52
N LEU A 303 1.67 2.35 -13.42
CA LEU A 303 3.06 1.89 -13.48
C LEU A 303 3.38 0.90 -12.35
N ARG A 304 2.96 1.19 -11.11
CA ARG A 304 3.12 0.26 -9.98
C ARG A 304 2.46 -1.08 -10.26
N ALA A 305 1.20 -1.04 -10.71
CA ALA A 305 0.44 -2.23 -11.04
C ALA A 305 1.04 -3.01 -12.21
N ALA A 306 1.56 -2.32 -13.22
CA ALA A 306 2.21 -2.93 -14.37
C ALA A 306 3.51 -3.64 -13.97
N VAL A 307 4.35 -3.03 -13.13
CA VAL A 307 5.56 -3.66 -12.60
C VAL A 307 5.22 -4.87 -11.74
N MET A 308 4.28 -4.75 -10.81
CA MET A 308 3.82 -5.89 -9.99
C MET A 308 3.24 -7.02 -10.85
N GLY A 309 2.44 -6.68 -11.86
CA GLY A 309 1.86 -7.61 -12.84
C GLY A 309 2.92 -8.30 -13.68
N ALA A 310 3.92 -7.58 -14.18
CA ALA A 310 5.03 -8.13 -14.96
C ALA A 310 5.88 -9.10 -14.13
N VAL A 311 6.20 -8.75 -12.88
CA VAL A 311 6.91 -9.64 -11.96
C VAL A 311 6.07 -10.90 -11.66
N GLY A 312 4.76 -10.74 -11.44
CA GLY A 312 3.83 -11.86 -11.27
C GLY A 312 3.73 -12.76 -12.50
N LEU A 313 3.73 -12.19 -13.70
CA LEU A 313 3.71 -12.92 -14.96
C LEU A 313 5.01 -13.70 -15.19
N ALA A 314 6.16 -13.07 -14.94
CA ALA A 314 7.47 -13.73 -14.99
C ALA A 314 7.54 -14.92 -14.02
N ALA A 315 6.91 -14.80 -12.84
CA ALA A 315 6.81 -15.90 -11.89
C ALA A 315 6.00 -17.09 -12.42
N VAL A 316 4.84 -16.80 -13.00
CA VAL A 316 3.90 -17.82 -13.50
C VAL A 316 4.49 -18.55 -14.71
N THR A 317 5.10 -17.81 -15.63
CA THR A 317 5.76 -18.34 -16.83
C THR A 317 7.00 -19.16 -16.48
N GLY A 318 7.79 -18.71 -15.50
CA GLY A 318 8.93 -19.43 -14.95
C GLY A 318 8.58 -20.61 -14.02
N GLY A 319 7.30 -20.97 -13.87
CA GLY A 319 6.85 -22.12 -13.07
C GLY A 319 6.95 -21.94 -11.55
N ARG A 320 7.32 -20.77 -11.05
CA ARG A 320 7.55 -20.49 -9.62
C ARG A 320 6.24 -20.09 -8.93
N ARG A 321 5.32 -21.05 -8.75
CA ARG A 321 4.03 -20.81 -8.09
C ARG A 321 4.18 -20.64 -6.57
N GLY A 322 3.67 -19.55 -6.02
CA GLY A 322 3.46 -19.35 -4.57
C GLY A 322 4.60 -18.70 -3.78
N ARG A 323 5.34 -17.78 -4.41
CA ARG A 323 6.25 -16.85 -3.74
C ARG A 323 5.75 -15.40 -3.82
N SER A 324 4.44 -15.21 -3.63
CA SER A 324 3.77 -13.91 -3.82
C SER A 324 4.42 -12.78 -3.00
N LEU A 325 4.86 -13.07 -1.78
CA LEU A 325 5.59 -12.09 -0.95
C LEU A 325 6.95 -11.71 -1.55
N THR A 326 7.70 -12.70 -2.06
CA THR A 326 8.99 -12.45 -2.72
C THR A 326 8.82 -11.59 -3.97
N PHE A 327 7.76 -11.80 -4.74
CA PHE A 327 7.44 -10.99 -5.92
C PHE A 327 7.03 -9.57 -5.55
N LEU A 328 6.24 -9.40 -4.49
CA LEU A 328 5.94 -8.08 -3.93
C LEU A 328 7.24 -7.38 -3.52
N CYS A 329 8.12 -8.06 -2.77
CA CYS A 329 9.39 -7.47 -2.36
C CYS A 329 10.27 -7.06 -3.55
N LEU A 330 10.34 -7.90 -4.58
CA LEU A 330 11.10 -7.60 -5.78
C LEU A 330 10.51 -6.40 -6.54
N ALA A 331 9.19 -6.35 -6.73
CA ALA A 331 8.52 -5.25 -7.41
C ALA A 331 8.70 -3.92 -6.65
N THR A 332 8.54 -3.93 -5.32
CA THR A 332 8.76 -2.76 -4.47
C THR A 332 10.21 -2.28 -4.54
N ALA A 333 11.19 -3.18 -4.48
CA ALA A 333 12.60 -2.81 -4.61
C ALA A 333 12.92 -2.21 -5.98
N ILE A 334 12.40 -2.79 -7.07
CA ILE A 334 12.58 -2.25 -8.44
C ILE A 334 11.99 -0.85 -8.55
N LEU A 335 10.77 -0.63 -8.05
CA LEU A 335 10.11 0.67 -8.11
C LEU A 335 10.89 1.74 -7.34
N LEU A 336 11.39 1.42 -6.14
CA LEU A 336 12.21 2.34 -5.33
C LEU A 336 13.59 2.61 -5.93
N LEU A 337 14.14 1.68 -6.72
CA LEU A 337 15.38 1.91 -7.46
C LEU A 337 15.18 2.84 -8.65
N LEU A 338 14.02 2.75 -9.31
CA LEU A 338 13.68 3.60 -10.45
C LEU A 338 13.35 5.03 -10.01
N ASP A 339 12.62 5.16 -8.92
CA ASP A 339 12.21 6.44 -8.35
C ASP A 339 12.09 6.33 -6.82
N PRO A 340 13.09 6.84 -6.06
CA PRO A 340 13.04 6.81 -4.60
C PRO A 340 11.95 7.71 -4.02
N GLY A 341 11.47 8.72 -4.76
CA GLY A 341 10.39 9.60 -4.32
C GLY A 341 9.07 8.87 -4.06
N MET A 342 8.87 7.71 -4.71
CA MET A 342 7.70 6.86 -4.46
C MET A 342 7.60 6.38 -3.01
N ALA A 343 8.71 6.35 -2.26
CA ALA A 343 8.72 5.87 -0.89
C ALA A 343 7.82 6.68 0.06
N ALA A 344 7.69 7.99 -0.19
CA ALA A 344 6.82 8.91 0.55
C ALA A 344 5.43 9.04 -0.08
N ASN A 345 5.21 8.52 -1.29
CA ASN A 345 3.94 8.63 -1.99
C ASN A 345 2.89 7.74 -1.31
N VAL A 346 1.83 8.37 -0.81
CA VAL A 346 0.71 7.72 -0.12
C VAL A 346 0.08 6.60 -0.96
N GLY A 347 -0.12 6.83 -2.26
CA GLY A 347 -0.69 5.83 -3.16
C GLY A 347 0.22 4.60 -3.35
N PHE A 348 1.54 4.78 -3.32
CA PHE A 348 2.50 3.67 -3.34
C PHE A 348 2.42 2.87 -2.04
N VAL A 349 2.43 3.55 -0.88
CA VAL A 349 2.30 2.92 0.45
C VAL A 349 1.02 2.08 0.52
N LEU A 350 -0.13 2.67 0.16
CA LEU A 350 -1.43 1.98 0.17
C LEU A 350 -1.44 0.78 -0.80
N SER A 351 -0.84 0.90 -1.99
CA SER A 351 -0.75 -0.20 -2.95
C SER A 351 0.06 -1.38 -2.42
N VAL A 352 1.21 -1.12 -1.78
CA VAL A 352 2.06 -2.18 -1.21
C VAL A 352 1.38 -2.81 0.00
N LEU A 353 0.78 -2.01 0.90
CA LEU A 353 0.05 -2.52 2.06
C LEU A 353 -1.18 -3.34 1.67
N ALA A 354 -1.96 -2.90 0.68
CA ALA A 354 -3.09 -3.65 0.17
C ALA A 354 -2.64 -5.02 -0.37
N THR A 355 -1.60 -5.04 -1.21
CA THR A 355 -1.07 -6.28 -1.78
C THR A 355 -0.48 -7.20 -0.70
N LEU A 356 0.24 -6.63 0.28
CA LEU A 356 0.76 -7.35 1.42
C LEU A 356 -0.36 -7.99 2.23
N GLY A 357 -1.45 -7.25 2.47
CA GLY A 357 -2.62 -7.71 3.20
C GLY A 357 -3.27 -8.89 2.48
N ILE A 358 -3.50 -8.75 1.18
CA ILE A 358 -4.05 -9.83 0.34
C ILE A 358 -3.15 -11.07 0.38
N VAL A 359 -1.83 -10.91 0.26
CA VAL A 359 -0.88 -12.03 0.26
C VAL A 359 -0.81 -12.74 1.62
N LEU A 360 -0.90 -12.01 2.73
CA LEU A 360 -0.77 -12.57 4.07
C LEU A 360 -2.09 -13.10 4.65
N LEU A 361 -3.19 -12.38 4.44
CA LEU A 361 -4.47 -12.60 5.11
C LEU A 361 -5.51 -13.24 4.19
N ALA A 362 -5.59 -12.89 2.89
CA ALA A 362 -6.76 -13.28 2.08
C ALA A 362 -6.95 -14.80 1.97
N THR A 363 -5.87 -15.57 1.81
CA THR A 363 -5.98 -17.04 1.77
C THR A 363 -6.37 -17.64 3.13
N ARG A 364 -6.00 -16.99 4.24
CA ARG A 364 -6.38 -17.43 5.59
C ARG A 364 -7.84 -17.12 5.85
N ILE A 365 -8.27 -15.89 5.59
CA ILE A 365 -9.66 -15.46 5.73
C ILE A 365 -10.57 -16.31 4.84
N ALA A 366 -10.20 -16.53 3.57
CA ALA A 366 -10.97 -17.38 2.67
C ALA A 366 -11.07 -18.84 3.14
N SER A 367 -10.08 -19.34 3.89
CA SER A 367 -10.12 -20.69 4.47
C SER A 367 -11.03 -20.82 5.70
N TRP A 368 -11.38 -19.68 6.33
CA TRP A 368 -12.32 -19.65 7.45
C TRP A 368 -13.77 -19.67 6.99
N ILE A 369 -14.02 -19.27 5.75
CA ILE A 369 -15.35 -19.26 5.17
C ILE A 369 -15.80 -20.71 4.94
N PRO A 370 -17.03 -21.08 5.35
CA PRO A 370 -17.52 -22.44 5.20
C PRO A 370 -17.48 -22.96 3.76
N ALA A 371 -17.27 -24.27 3.58
CA ALA A 371 -17.09 -24.90 2.27
C ALA A 371 -18.33 -24.82 1.35
N TRP A 372 -19.52 -24.56 1.88
CA TRP A 372 -20.75 -24.36 1.10
C TRP A 372 -20.78 -23.02 0.38
N VAL A 373 -19.94 -22.06 0.77
CA VAL A 373 -19.81 -20.77 0.08
C VAL A 373 -18.91 -20.94 -1.15
N PRO A 374 -19.35 -20.49 -2.34
CA PRO A 374 -18.53 -20.55 -3.55
C PRO A 374 -17.20 -19.81 -3.38
N ARG A 375 -16.13 -20.36 -3.98
CA ARG A 375 -14.77 -19.80 -3.88
C ARG A 375 -14.67 -18.33 -4.34
N TRP A 376 -15.48 -17.94 -5.32
CA TRP A 376 -15.51 -16.57 -5.83
C TRP A 376 -16.08 -15.59 -4.80
N LEU A 377 -17.13 -15.99 -4.06
CA LEU A 377 -17.72 -15.17 -3.00
C LEU A 377 -16.81 -15.11 -1.78
N ALA A 378 -16.18 -16.23 -1.43
CA ALA A 378 -15.18 -16.27 -0.37
C ALA A 378 -13.99 -15.33 -0.66
N ALA A 379 -13.50 -15.32 -1.91
CA ALA A 379 -12.48 -14.38 -2.35
C ALA A 379 -12.99 -12.93 -2.37
N GLY A 380 -14.24 -12.71 -2.79
CA GLY A 380 -14.90 -11.40 -2.82
C GLY A 380 -15.00 -10.73 -1.46
N ILE A 381 -15.10 -11.50 -0.37
CA ILE A 381 -15.08 -10.98 1.01
C ILE A 381 -13.65 -10.90 1.55
N ALA A 382 -12.86 -11.96 1.35
CA ALA A 382 -11.54 -12.07 1.95
C ALA A 382 -10.55 -11.03 1.41
N VAL A 383 -10.63 -10.68 0.13
CA VAL A 383 -9.70 -9.73 -0.52
C VAL A 383 -9.91 -8.30 0.00
N PRO A 384 -11.12 -7.70 -0.06
CA PRO A 384 -11.35 -6.35 0.47
C PRO A 384 -11.11 -6.26 1.97
N LEU A 385 -11.54 -7.27 2.76
CA LEU A 385 -11.27 -7.29 4.20
C LEU A 385 -9.77 -7.29 4.50
N SER A 386 -8.98 -8.11 3.78
CA SER A 386 -7.52 -8.14 3.97
C SER A 386 -6.85 -6.82 3.63
N ALA A 387 -7.28 -6.18 2.55
CA ALA A 387 -6.75 -4.87 2.15
C ALA A 387 -7.12 -3.79 3.17
N GLN A 388 -8.38 -3.77 3.62
CA GLN A 388 -8.89 -2.79 4.58
C GLN A 388 -8.16 -2.88 5.93
N LEU A 389 -7.91 -4.10 6.43
CA LEU A 389 -7.21 -4.31 7.70
C LEU A 389 -5.77 -3.76 7.70
N LEU A 390 -5.06 -3.80 6.56
CA LEU A 390 -3.70 -3.28 6.47
C LEU A 390 -3.64 -1.82 6.02
N CYS A 391 -4.58 -1.36 5.21
CA CYS A 391 -4.62 0.03 4.73
C CYS A 391 -5.28 0.99 5.72
N GLY A 392 -6.17 0.49 6.59
CA GLY A 392 -6.96 1.28 7.53
C GLY A 392 -6.16 2.31 8.33
N PRO A 393 -5.02 1.94 8.96
CA PRO A 393 -4.21 2.89 9.74
C PRO A 393 -3.67 4.05 8.90
N VAL A 394 -3.28 3.80 7.65
CA VAL A 394 -2.80 4.84 6.73
C VAL A 394 -3.95 5.71 6.24
N ILE A 395 -5.11 5.12 5.94
CA ILE A 395 -6.32 5.86 5.53
C ILE A 395 -6.76 6.81 6.64
N VAL A 396 -6.82 6.33 7.89
CA VAL A 396 -7.19 7.16 9.06
C VAL A 396 -6.20 8.30 9.31
N ALA A 397 -4.90 8.05 9.07
CA ALA A 397 -3.89 9.09 9.20
C ALA A 397 -4.07 10.24 8.19
N LEU A 398 -4.63 9.94 7.01
CA LEU A 398 -4.88 10.93 5.95
C LEU A 398 -6.23 11.60 6.10
N GLN A 399 -7.23 10.81 6.49
CA GLN A 399 -8.59 11.25 6.66
C GLN A 399 -9.16 10.56 7.90
N PRO A 400 -9.38 11.29 9.01
CA PRO A 400 -9.82 10.74 10.28
C PRO A 400 -11.31 10.36 10.25
N GLN A 401 -11.65 9.41 9.38
CA GLN A 401 -12.99 8.89 9.22
C GLN A 401 -12.97 7.36 9.12
N PHE A 402 -13.98 6.73 9.71
CA PHE A 402 -14.20 5.30 9.61
C PHE A 402 -15.43 5.02 8.75
N THR A 403 -15.26 4.16 7.75
CA THR A 403 -16.32 3.74 6.83
C THR A 403 -16.78 2.31 7.16
N PRO A 404 -17.84 2.12 7.95
CA PRO A 404 -18.31 0.79 8.33
C PRO A 404 -18.85 -0.01 7.15
N TYR A 405 -19.47 0.66 6.18
CA TYR A 405 -20.09 0.00 5.02
C TYR A 405 -19.12 -0.36 3.90
N ALA A 406 -17.83 -0.02 4.02
CA ALA A 406 -16.86 -0.21 2.94
C ALA A 406 -16.74 -1.67 2.51
N LEU A 407 -16.73 -2.61 3.46
CA LEU A 407 -16.64 -4.03 3.14
C LEU A 407 -17.84 -4.50 2.31
N ILE A 408 -19.05 -4.17 2.77
CA ILE A 408 -20.29 -4.61 2.12
C ILE A 408 -20.43 -3.95 0.74
N ALA A 409 -20.19 -2.64 0.65
CA ALA A 409 -20.25 -1.90 -0.61
C ALA A 409 -19.28 -2.50 -1.64
N ASN A 410 -18.04 -2.83 -1.25
CA ASN A 410 -17.06 -3.46 -2.14
C ASN A 410 -17.42 -4.89 -2.55
N VAL A 411 -18.01 -5.68 -1.66
CA VAL A 411 -18.48 -7.03 -1.99
C VAL A 411 -19.64 -6.97 -3.00
N VAL A 412 -20.55 -6.02 -2.84
CA VAL A 412 -21.71 -5.85 -3.74
C VAL A 412 -21.27 -5.23 -5.08
N ALA A 413 -20.32 -4.30 -5.09
CA ALA A 413 -19.79 -3.69 -6.30
C ALA A 413 -18.89 -4.65 -7.11
N GLY A 414 -18.18 -5.55 -6.45
CA GLY A 414 -17.16 -6.43 -7.05
C GLY A 414 -17.59 -7.19 -8.32
N PRO A 415 -18.78 -7.82 -8.37
CA PRO A 415 -19.28 -8.51 -9.56
C PRO A 415 -19.42 -7.60 -10.80
N PHE A 416 -19.66 -6.31 -10.61
CA PHE A 416 -19.85 -5.34 -11.70
C PHE A 416 -18.52 -4.78 -12.21
N VAL A 417 -17.47 -4.74 -11.38
CA VAL A 417 -16.16 -4.16 -11.75
C VAL A 417 -15.54 -4.92 -12.92
N ALA A 418 -15.54 -6.26 -12.91
CA ALA A 418 -14.90 -7.04 -13.97
C ALA A 418 -15.55 -6.83 -15.36
N PRO A 419 -16.89 -6.88 -15.51
CA PRO A 419 -17.56 -6.47 -16.74
C PRO A 419 -17.21 -5.06 -17.20
N VAL A 420 -17.21 -4.08 -16.28
CA VAL A 420 -16.84 -2.69 -16.61
C VAL A 420 -15.43 -2.63 -17.18
N THR A 421 -14.44 -3.21 -16.49
CA THR A 421 -13.05 -3.16 -16.93
C THR A 421 -12.85 -3.87 -18.27
N ILE A 422 -13.39 -5.09 -18.43
CA ILE A 422 -13.17 -5.90 -19.63
C ILE A 422 -13.86 -5.28 -20.84
N LEU A 423 -15.17 -5.01 -20.74
CA LEU A 423 -15.95 -4.47 -21.86
C LEU A 423 -15.57 -3.03 -22.16
N GLY A 424 -15.28 -2.21 -21.14
CA GLY A 424 -14.75 -0.88 -21.30
C GLY A 424 -13.41 -0.87 -22.02
N THR A 425 -12.45 -1.72 -21.62
CA THR A 425 -11.14 -1.82 -22.30
C THR A 425 -11.30 -2.26 -23.75
N ILE A 426 -12.25 -3.14 -24.07
CA ILE A 426 -12.56 -3.54 -25.46
C ILE A 426 -13.22 -2.38 -26.23
N ALA A 427 -14.07 -1.60 -25.57
CA ALA A 427 -14.76 -0.47 -26.19
C ALA A 427 -13.83 0.66 -26.60
N VAL A 428 -12.70 0.89 -25.92
CA VAL A 428 -11.76 1.98 -26.24
C VAL A 428 -11.24 1.91 -27.69
N PRO A 429 -10.61 0.82 -28.17
CA PRO A 429 -10.16 0.74 -29.55
C PRO A 429 -11.34 0.69 -30.55
N LEU A 430 -12.49 0.15 -30.16
CA LEU A 430 -13.69 0.16 -31.01
C LEU A 430 -14.21 1.59 -31.20
N ALA A 431 -14.21 2.41 -30.15
CA ALA A 431 -14.63 3.81 -30.20
C ALA A 431 -13.69 4.65 -31.06
N ALA A 432 -12.40 4.30 -31.08
CA ALA A 432 -11.43 4.93 -31.96
C ALA A 432 -11.68 4.60 -33.46
N ALA A 433 -12.20 3.41 -33.76
CA ALA A 433 -12.52 2.96 -35.12
C ALA A 433 -13.90 3.43 -35.60
N SER A 434 -14.94 3.27 -34.77
CA SER A 434 -16.31 3.72 -35.03
C SER A 434 -17.11 3.77 -33.73
N SER A 435 -17.77 4.90 -33.46
CA SER A 435 -18.64 5.07 -32.28
C SER A 435 -19.78 4.06 -32.23
N TRP A 436 -20.28 3.61 -33.38
CA TRP A 436 -21.34 2.60 -33.46
C TRP A 436 -20.90 1.22 -32.95
N LEU A 437 -19.68 0.78 -33.30
CA LEU A 437 -19.12 -0.50 -32.83
C LEU A 437 -18.91 -0.51 -31.31
N ALA A 438 -18.64 0.66 -30.73
CA ALA A 438 -18.46 0.81 -29.28
C ALA A 438 -19.78 0.87 -28.51
N ALA A 439 -20.91 1.14 -29.16
CA ALA A 439 -22.18 1.37 -28.46
C ALA A 439 -22.62 0.20 -27.59
N ALA A 440 -22.55 -1.04 -28.10
CA ALA A 440 -22.93 -2.24 -27.35
C ALA A 440 -22.04 -2.49 -26.11
N PRO A 441 -20.69 -2.54 -26.21
CA PRO A 441 -19.85 -2.73 -25.02
C PRO A 441 -19.91 -1.53 -24.06
N VAL A 442 -20.07 -0.30 -24.56
CA VAL A 442 -20.29 0.89 -23.72
C VAL A 442 -21.61 0.80 -22.98
N ALA A 443 -22.69 0.33 -23.60
CA ALA A 443 -23.99 0.19 -22.95
C ALA A 443 -23.94 -0.80 -21.78
N VAL A 444 -23.33 -1.97 -21.98
CA VAL A 444 -23.21 -2.99 -20.94
C VAL A 444 -22.25 -2.52 -19.83
N ALA A 445 -21.08 -1.97 -20.19
CA ALA A 445 -20.14 -1.43 -19.22
C ALA A 445 -20.75 -0.26 -18.44
N GLY A 446 -21.49 0.63 -19.10
CA GLY A 446 -22.19 1.77 -18.51
C GLY A 446 -23.32 1.33 -17.57
N ALA A 447 -24.08 0.28 -17.90
CA ALA A 447 -25.08 -0.28 -16.99
C ALA A 447 -24.44 -0.88 -15.72
N CYS A 448 -23.31 -1.59 -15.86
CA CYS A 448 -22.56 -2.08 -14.71
C CYS A 448 -21.94 -0.93 -13.90
N ALA A 449 -21.42 0.12 -14.54
CA ALA A 449 -20.92 1.32 -13.86
C ALA A 449 -22.05 2.04 -13.11
N ALA A 450 -23.25 2.11 -13.69
CA ALA A 450 -24.43 2.65 -13.03
C ALA A 450 -24.81 1.83 -11.78
N ALA A 451 -24.69 0.49 -11.83
CA ALA A 451 -24.89 -0.35 -10.66
C ALA A 451 -23.86 -0.04 -9.56
N VAL A 452 -22.57 0.14 -9.91
CA VAL A 452 -21.53 0.54 -8.95
C VAL A 452 -21.82 1.92 -8.35
N ALA A 453 -22.22 2.90 -9.16
CA ALA A 453 -22.61 4.23 -8.69
C ALA A 453 -23.85 4.18 -7.79
N GLY A 454 -24.85 3.37 -8.13
CA GLY A 454 -26.05 3.16 -7.32
C GLY A 454 -25.73 2.54 -5.96
N VAL A 455 -24.82 1.55 -5.92
CA VAL A 455 -24.31 0.98 -4.66
C VAL A 455 -23.63 2.05 -3.82
N ALA A 456 -22.80 2.92 -4.43
CA ALA A 456 -22.14 4.01 -3.73
C ALA A 456 -23.13 4.98 -3.09
N ARG A 457 -24.14 5.43 -3.85
CA ARG A 457 -25.15 6.35 -3.35
C ARG A 457 -26.02 5.72 -2.27
N LEU A 458 -26.41 4.45 -2.44
CA LEU A 458 -27.22 3.72 -1.46
C LEU A 458 -26.51 3.65 -0.10
N PHE A 459 -25.26 3.17 -0.07
CA PHE A 459 -24.52 3.03 1.20
C PHE A 459 -24.05 4.37 1.77
N ALA A 460 -23.82 5.39 0.93
CA ALA A 460 -23.52 6.74 1.40
C ALA A 460 -24.71 7.39 2.11
N GLY A 461 -25.94 7.10 1.65
CA GLY A 461 -27.18 7.62 2.24
C GLY A 461 -27.61 6.93 3.55
N LEU A 462 -26.97 5.83 3.95
CA LEU A 462 -27.28 5.16 5.21
C LEU A 462 -26.77 5.95 6.42
N PRO A 463 -27.49 5.93 7.56
CA PRO A 463 -27.05 6.60 8.78
C PRO A 463 -25.73 6.00 9.28
N GLY A 464 -24.77 6.86 9.64
CA GLY A 464 -23.44 6.41 10.10
C GLY A 464 -22.50 5.95 8.99
N SER A 465 -22.73 6.37 7.74
CA SER A 465 -21.87 6.01 6.59
C SER A 465 -20.44 6.55 6.69
N ALA A 466 -20.25 7.70 7.34
CA ALA A 466 -18.95 8.23 7.74
C ALA A 466 -18.97 8.59 9.22
N LEU A 467 -18.28 7.78 10.03
CA LEU A 467 -18.10 8.07 11.46
C LEU A 467 -16.80 8.84 11.67
N PRO A 468 -16.82 9.96 12.40
CA PRO A 468 -15.57 10.65 12.75
C PRO A 468 -14.68 9.72 13.59
N TRP A 469 -13.39 9.71 13.28
CA TRP A 469 -12.40 8.92 14.00
C TRP A 469 -11.40 9.85 14.69
N ALA A 470 -10.69 9.34 15.70
CA ALA A 470 -9.67 10.13 16.40
C ALA A 470 -8.52 10.51 15.45
N GLU A 471 -8.01 11.73 15.58
CA GLU A 471 -6.89 12.23 14.78
C GLU A 471 -5.52 11.83 15.36
N GLY A 472 -4.49 11.92 14.53
CA GLY A 472 -3.10 11.76 14.95
C GLY A 472 -2.69 10.33 15.36
N PRO A 473 -1.58 10.18 16.09
CA PRO A 473 -1.01 8.86 16.44
C PRO A 473 -1.98 7.97 17.24
N VAL A 474 -2.82 8.57 18.07
CA VAL A 474 -3.85 7.85 18.85
C VAL A 474 -4.87 7.21 17.93
N GLY A 475 -5.32 7.94 16.90
CA GLY A 475 -6.22 7.42 15.87
C GLY A 475 -5.64 6.22 15.12
N ILE A 476 -4.35 6.30 14.76
CA ILE A 476 -3.63 5.22 14.08
C ILE A 476 -3.56 3.96 14.97
N VAL A 477 -3.15 4.10 16.23
CA VAL A 477 -3.08 2.97 17.17
C VAL A 477 -4.46 2.37 17.42
N ALA A 478 -5.48 3.21 17.61
CA ALA A 478 -6.86 2.76 17.77
C ALA A 478 -7.35 1.98 16.53
N MET A 479 -6.97 2.40 15.33
CA MET A 479 -7.33 1.70 14.08
C MET A 479 -6.57 0.38 13.89
N VAL A 480 -5.31 0.30 14.33
CA VAL A 480 -4.57 -0.97 14.36
C VAL A 480 -5.23 -1.95 15.33
N LEU A 481 -5.61 -1.49 16.51
CA LEU A 481 -6.31 -2.30 17.51
C LEU A 481 -7.68 -2.73 17.01
N SER A 482 -8.46 -1.82 16.42
CA SER A 482 -9.77 -2.16 15.85
C SER A 482 -9.63 -3.20 14.74
N SER A 483 -8.64 -3.07 13.86
CA SER A 483 -8.35 -4.05 12.81
C SER A 483 -8.01 -5.43 13.39
N LEU A 484 -7.19 -5.49 14.43
CA LEU A 484 -6.89 -6.74 15.13
C LEU A 484 -8.13 -7.36 15.78
N VAL A 485 -8.96 -6.54 16.42
CA VAL A 485 -10.23 -6.97 17.03
C VAL A 485 -11.19 -7.48 15.96
N THR A 486 -11.34 -6.79 14.83
CA THR A 486 -12.18 -7.24 13.71
C THR A 486 -11.69 -8.57 13.16
N LEU A 487 -10.38 -8.73 12.96
CA LEU A 487 -9.81 -10.00 12.49
C LEU A 487 -10.09 -11.15 13.48
N LEU A 488 -9.93 -10.88 14.78
CA LEU A 488 -10.23 -11.85 15.84
C LEU A 488 -11.73 -12.17 15.88
N ALA A 489 -12.60 -11.16 15.81
CA ALA A 489 -14.05 -11.33 15.82
C ALA A 489 -14.53 -12.16 14.62
N VAL A 490 -14.03 -11.87 13.41
CA VAL A 490 -14.30 -12.67 12.21
C VAL A 490 -13.83 -14.12 12.40
N TRP A 491 -12.63 -14.32 12.96
CA TRP A 491 -12.13 -15.66 13.25
C TRP A 491 -13.02 -16.41 14.27
N MET A 492 -13.41 -15.74 15.35
CA MET A 492 -14.26 -16.28 16.41
C MET A 492 -15.65 -16.67 15.88
N ALA A 493 -16.28 -15.80 15.08
CA ALA A 493 -17.59 -16.05 14.49
C ALA A 493 -17.58 -17.26 13.53
N LEU A 494 -16.47 -17.46 12.79
CA LEU A 494 -16.33 -18.55 11.84
C LEU A 494 -15.83 -19.87 12.48
N HIS A 495 -15.32 -19.86 13.71
CA HIS A 495 -14.80 -21.06 14.40
C HIS A 495 -15.33 -21.21 15.84
N PRO A 496 -16.65 -21.34 16.06
CA PRO A 496 -17.23 -21.41 17.41
C PRO A 496 -16.62 -22.53 18.26
N ALA A 497 -16.36 -23.71 17.69
CA ALA A 497 -15.70 -24.81 18.40
C ALA A 497 -14.24 -24.52 18.78
N GLY A 498 -13.51 -23.76 17.96
CA GLY A 498 -12.14 -23.32 18.25
C GLY A 498 -12.11 -22.30 19.39
N VAL A 499 -13.09 -21.39 19.42
CA VAL A 499 -13.28 -20.43 20.52
C VAL A 499 -13.52 -21.15 21.83
N VAL A 500 -14.47 -22.08 21.87
CA VAL A 500 -14.75 -22.88 23.07
C VAL A 500 -13.49 -23.58 23.57
N ARG A 501 -12.69 -24.19 22.68
CA ARG A 501 -11.43 -24.83 23.08
C ARG A 501 -10.41 -23.85 23.68
N TYR A 502 -10.26 -22.66 23.10
CA TYR A 502 -9.36 -21.63 23.63
C TYR A 502 -9.85 -21.06 24.96
N VAL A 503 -11.15 -20.81 25.10
CA VAL A 503 -11.76 -20.36 26.36
C VAL A 503 -11.55 -21.40 27.45
N MET A 504 -11.75 -22.69 27.16
CA MET A 504 -11.50 -23.77 28.11
C MET A 504 -10.01 -23.89 28.48
N ALA A 505 -9.09 -23.71 27.52
CA ALA A 505 -7.65 -23.70 27.78
C ALA A 505 -7.20 -22.50 28.62
N LEU A 506 -7.76 -21.32 28.36
CA LEU A 506 -7.53 -20.11 29.14
C LEU A 506 -8.05 -20.28 30.57
N HIS A 507 -9.28 -20.79 30.71
CA HIS A 507 -9.88 -21.10 32.00
C HIS A 507 -9.01 -22.08 32.79
N GLY A 508 -8.59 -23.20 32.18
CA GLY A 508 -7.66 -24.14 32.82
C GLY A 508 -6.31 -23.53 33.21
N SER A 509 -5.79 -22.59 32.41
CA SER A 509 -4.54 -21.87 32.72
C SER A 509 -4.70 -20.92 33.91
N VAL A 510 -5.83 -20.22 33.99
CA VAL A 510 -6.18 -19.35 35.12
C VAL A 510 -6.39 -20.16 36.39
N VAL A 511 -7.13 -21.27 36.31
CA VAL A 511 -7.31 -22.21 37.43
C VAL A 511 -5.96 -22.73 37.91
N GLY A 512 -5.09 -23.20 37.01
CA GLY A 512 -3.75 -23.68 37.37
C GLY A 512 -2.80 -22.58 37.89
N LEU A 513 -3.04 -21.31 37.58
CA LEU A 513 -2.32 -20.17 38.16
C LEU A 513 -2.82 -19.86 39.58
N LEU A 514 -4.15 -19.90 39.78
CA LEU A 514 -4.78 -19.73 41.07
C LEU A 514 -4.41 -20.87 42.04
N GLU A 515 -4.37 -22.12 41.58
CA GLU A 515 -3.93 -23.27 42.37
C GLU A 515 -2.45 -23.17 42.75
N ARG A 516 -1.58 -22.75 41.82
CA ARG A 516 -0.16 -22.48 42.12
C ARG A 516 0.03 -21.30 43.09
N GLY A 517 -0.87 -20.33 43.06
CA GLY A 517 -0.91 -19.22 44.02
C GLY A 517 -1.45 -19.62 45.40
N ALA A 518 -2.46 -20.49 45.44
CA ALA A 518 -3.06 -21.03 46.65
C ALA A 518 -2.10 -21.97 47.40
N TRP A 519 -1.26 -22.72 46.69
CA TRP A 519 -0.23 -23.58 47.28
C TRP A 519 0.86 -22.82 48.05
N ARG A 520 1.02 -21.50 47.82
CA ARG A 520 1.92 -20.66 48.61
C ARG A 520 1.33 -20.13 49.92
N ARG A 521 0.01 -20.28 50.18
CA ARG A 521 -0.65 -19.68 51.35
C ARG A 521 -1.35 -20.64 52.31
N HIS A 522 -1.47 -21.93 52.00
CA HIS A 522 -2.00 -22.90 52.96
C HIS A 522 -0.92 -23.84 53.47
N GLY A 523 -0.60 -23.69 54.77
CA GLY A 523 0.21 -24.63 55.54
C GLY A 523 -0.35 -26.04 55.42
N ARG A 524 0.57 -27.02 55.47
CA ARG A 524 0.27 -28.45 55.40
C ARG A 524 -0.97 -28.80 56.25
N LEU A 525 -1.99 -29.34 55.60
CA LEU A 525 -3.05 -30.06 56.29
C LEU A 525 -2.52 -31.46 56.61
N GLU A 526 -2.28 -31.74 57.90
CA GLU A 526 -2.07 -33.11 58.36
C GLU A 526 -3.42 -33.84 58.45
N PRO A 527 -3.46 -35.16 58.18
CA PRO A 527 -4.68 -35.93 58.38
C PRO A 527 -4.99 -36.01 59.88
N CYS A 528 -6.20 -35.58 60.25
CA CYS A 528 -6.71 -35.74 61.62
C CYS A 528 -6.86 -37.24 61.92
N LYS A 529 -6.20 -37.74 62.97
CA LYS A 529 -6.41 -39.11 63.47
C LYS A 529 -7.82 -39.26 64.03
N GLU A 530 -8.57 -40.23 63.52
CA GLU A 530 -9.86 -40.69 64.05
C GLU A 530 -9.70 -41.32 65.45
N THR A 531 -9.53 -40.51 66.49
CA THR A 531 -9.72 -40.95 67.87
C THR A 531 -10.26 -39.81 68.71
N SER A 532 -11.52 -39.43 68.46
CA SER A 532 -12.32 -38.65 69.41
C SER A 532 -13.78 -38.69 68.95
N GLY A 533 -14.55 -39.63 69.49
CA GLY A 533 -15.97 -39.77 69.21
C GLY A 533 -16.75 -38.58 69.75
N ARG A 534 -17.06 -37.62 68.87
CA ARG A 534 -18.18 -36.67 69.01
C ARG A 534 -18.55 -36.13 67.61
N ASN A 535 -19.62 -36.70 67.05
CA ASN A 535 -20.32 -36.23 65.86
C ASN A 535 -20.95 -34.85 66.14
N GLN A 536 -20.28 -33.74 65.79
CA GLN A 536 -20.93 -32.47 65.47
C GLN A 536 -20.13 -31.69 64.41
N LEU A 537 -20.72 -31.58 63.22
CA LEU A 537 -20.23 -30.80 62.07
C LEU A 537 -20.64 -29.34 62.23
N TRP A 538 -19.79 -28.49 62.82
CA TRP A 538 -19.80 -27.05 62.56
C TRP A 538 -18.38 -26.48 62.62
N LEU A 539 -18.00 -25.77 61.56
CA LEU A 539 -16.74 -25.04 61.43
C LEU A 539 -16.82 -23.74 62.26
N LEU A 540 -16.15 -23.71 63.42
CA LEU A 540 -15.91 -22.45 64.14
C LEU A 540 -14.53 -21.89 63.75
N PRO A 541 -14.42 -20.61 63.35
CA PRO A 541 -13.14 -19.93 63.20
C PRO A 541 -12.47 -19.81 64.57
N LYS A 542 -11.22 -20.29 64.72
CA LYS A 542 -10.46 -20.10 65.96
C LYS A 542 -10.10 -18.63 66.15
N THR A 543 -10.77 -17.97 67.09
CA THR A 543 -10.26 -16.77 67.76
C THR A 543 -9.02 -17.14 68.60
N PRO A 544 -8.01 -16.24 68.71
CA PRO A 544 -6.78 -16.54 69.43
C PRO A 544 -6.97 -16.38 70.95
N GLY A 545 -7.00 -17.50 71.67
CA GLY A 545 -6.92 -17.58 73.14
C GLY A 545 -5.46 -17.66 73.65
N PRO A 546 -5.22 -17.36 74.94
CA PRO A 546 -4.10 -16.53 75.39
C PRO A 546 -2.75 -17.25 75.56
N ARG A 547 -1.68 -16.46 75.41
CA ARG A 547 -0.28 -16.79 75.71
C ARG A 547 -0.04 -17.05 77.20
N ALA A 548 0.61 -18.16 77.53
CA ALA A 548 1.46 -18.38 78.70
C ALA A 548 2.14 -19.77 78.54
N SER A 549 3.37 -20.05 78.95
CA SER A 549 4.51 -19.28 79.46
C SER A 549 5.76 -20.11 79.16
N ARG A 550 6.91 -19.43 79.01
CA ARG A 550 8.24 -20.05 78.87
C ARG A 550 8.56 -20.90 80.10
N ARG A 551 9.10 -22.11 79.89
CA ARG A 551 10.01 -22.75 80.85
C ARG A 551 11.34 -23.07 80.18
N THR A 552 12.38 -22.60 80.84
CA THR A 552 13.82 -22.68 80.55
C THR A 552 14.40 -24.09 80.79
N PRO A 553 15.59 -24.40 80.22
CA PRO A 553 16.20 -25.73 80.27
C PRO A 553 17.12 -25.93 81.49
N SER A 554 17.25 -27.18 81.96
CA SER A 554 18.32 -27.66 82.87
C SER A 554 18.89 -28.96 82.30
N ALA A 555 20.14 -29.02 81.84
CA ALA A 555 21.41 -29.12 82.57
C ALA A 555 21.82 -30.59 82.86
N GLY A 556 22.90 -31.02 82.20
CA GLY A 556 23.80 -32.09 82.66
C GLY A 556 23.46 -33.53 82.20
N GLY A 557 24.43 -34.22 81.58
CA GLY A 557 24.35 -35.67 81.39
C GLY A 557 25.16 -36.24 80.22
N THR A 558 26.48 -36.17 80.35
CA THR A 558 27.53 -36.99 79.72
C THR A 558 27.10 -38.15 78.79
N ARG A 559 27.55 -38.10 77.52
CA ARG A 559 27.65 -39.29 76.64
C ARG A 559 29.12 -39.63 76.41
N HIS A 560 29.59 -40.69 77.05
CA HIS A 560 30.73 -41.47 76.56
C HIS A 560 30.22 -42.45 75.49
N ARG A 561 30.80 -42.36 74.30
CA ARG A 561 31.00 -43.47 73.34
C ARG A 561 32.42 -44.03 73.61
N PRO A 562 32.78 -45.28 73.26
CA PRO A 562 32.67 -45.81 71.88
C PRO A 562 32.54 -47.37 71.86
N PRO A 563 32.91 -48.13 70.79
CA PRO A 563 33.16 -47.79 69.39
C PRO A 563 32.40 -48.67 68.35
N SER A 564 32.43 -48.16 67.12
CA SER A 564 32.57 -48.83 65.81
C SER A 564 31.82 -50.14 65.50
N SER A 565 30.79 -50.04 64.65
CA SER A 565 30.89 -50.23 63.18
C SER A 565 29.68 -49.62 62.49
#